data_AF-A0A1U7DDN8-F1
#
_entry.id   AF-A0A1U7DDN8-F1
#
_cell.length_a   1.000
_cell.length_b   1.000
_cell.length_c   1.000
_cell.angle_alpha   90.00
_cell.angle_beta   90.00
_cell.angle_gamma   90.00
#
_symmetry.space_group_name_H-M   'P 1'
#
loop_
_entity.id
_entity.type
_entity.pdbx_description
1 polymer ?
#
loop_
_entity_poly.entity_id
_entity_poly.type
_entity_poly.pdbx_seq_one_letter_code
_entity_poly.pdbx_strand_id
1 'polypeptide(L)' 'MPIFLITVFAKNEKANLSKTEQAAAVEMSKALVAKYGDAT' A
#
# COMPACT_ATOMS: atom_id res chain seq x y z
N MET A 1 -11.69 -10.06 -6.51
CA MET A 1 -10.66 -9.00 -6.52
C MET A 1 -10.28 -8.68 -5.07
N PRO A 2 -9.09 -9.07 -4.60
CA PRO A 2 -8.68 -8.90 -3.21
C PRO A 2 -8.32 -7.45 -2.88
N ILE A 3 -8.65 -7.02 -1.66
CA ILE A 3 -8.32 -5.68 -1.13
C ILE A 3 -7.19 -5.83 -0.11
N PHE A 4 -6.11 -5.05 -0.27
CA PHE A 4 -4.96 -5.03 0.63
C PHE A 4 -4.85 -3.68 1.35
N LEU A 5 -4.85 -3.73 2.69
CA LEU A 5 -4.62 -2.56 3.52
C LEU A 5 -3.11 -2.35 3.71
N ILE A 6 -2.55 -1.29 3.11
CA ILE A 6 -1.09 -1.06 3.08
C ILE A 6 -0.67 -0.03 4.15
N THR A 7 -1.47 1.01 4.38
CA THR A 7 -1.21 2.03 5.41
C THR A 7 -2.51 2.52 6.03
N VAL A 8 -2.45 2.94 7.29
CA VAL A 8 -3.54 3.61 8.02
C VAL A 8 -2.93 4.78 8.77
N PHE A 9 -3.56 5.95 8.68
CA PHE A 9 -3.16 7.14 9.43
C PHE A 9 -4.31 7.60 10.31
N ALA A 10 -3.99 8.06 11.52
CA ALA A 10 -5.00 8.61 12.41
C ALA A 10 -5.48 9.99 11.90
N LYS A 11 -6.68 10.39 12.34
CA LYS A 11 -7.20 11.74 12.05
C LYS A 11 -6.25 12.77 12.65
N ASN A 12 -5.67 13.64 11.81
CA ASN A 12 -4.66 14.66 12.12
C ASN A 12 -3.19 14.21 12.18
N GLU A 13 -2.85 12.96 11.85
CA GLU A 13 -1.47 12.69 11.44
C GLU A 13 -1.24 13.38 10.09
N LYS A 14 -0.15 14.14 9.96
CA LYS A 14 0.31 14.63 8.65
C LYS A 14 0.77 13.42 7.85
N ALA A 15 -0.18 12.71 7.24
CA ALA A 15 -0.02 11.53 6.39
C ALA A 15 0.64 11.85 5.04
N ASN A 16 1.54 12.84 5.01
CA ASN A 16 2.25 13.21 3.82
C ASN A 16 3.40 12.23 3.66
N LEU A 17 3.11 11.07 3.08
CA LEU A 17 4.15 10.18 2.58
C LEU A 17 5.07 11.01 1.70
N SER A 18 6.35 11.06 2.06
CA SER A 18 7.37 11.59 1.18
C SER A 18 7.38 10.76 -0.12
N LYS A 19 7.93 11.33 -1.20
CA LYS A 19 8.00 10.63 -2.49
C LYS A 19 8.66 9.25 -2.37
N THR A 20 9.64 9.12 -1.47
CA THR A 20 10.34 7.85 -1.20
C THR A 20 9.43 6.84 -0.52
N GLU A 21 8.66 7.25 0.48
CA GLU A 21 7.73 6.37 1.18
C GLU A 21 6.55 5.96 0.29
N GLN A 22 6.08 6.86 -0.59
CA GLN A 22 5.08 6.53 -1.59
C GLN A 22 5.62 5.50 -2.60
N ALA A 23 6.86 5.64 -3.05
CA ALA A 23 7.49 4.67 -3.95
C ALA A 23 7.60 3.28 -3.30
N ALA A 24 7.99 3.22 -2.03
CA ALA A 24 8.04 1.97 -1.26
C ALA A 24 6.65 1.33 -1.10
N ALA A 25 5.61 2.13 -0.82
CA ALA A 25 4.24 1.62 -0.74
C ALA A 25 3.74 1.05 -2.09
N VAL A 26 4.13 1.66 -3.21
CA VAL A 26 3.81 1.16 -4.56
C VAL A 26 4.56 -0.12 -4.89
N GLU A 27 5.81 -0.26 -4.48
CA GLU A 27 6.57 -1.50 -4.68
C GLU A 27 5.94 -2.65 -3.86
N MET A 28 5.60 -2.37 -2.60
CA MET A 28 4.91 -3.33 -1.73
C MET A 28 3.54 -3.74 -2.28
N SER A 29 2.75 -2.78 -2.81
CA SER A 29 1.44 -3.09 -3.40
C SER A 29 1.56 -4.02 -4.60
N LYS A 30 2.54 -3.80 -5.47
CA LYS A 30 2.82 -4.68 -6.62
C LYS A 30 3.20 -6.08 -6.19
N ALA A 31 4.05 -6.22 -5.17
CA ALA A 31 4.45 -7.52 -4.64
C ALA A 31 3.25 -8.30 -4.05
N LEU A 32 2.37 -7.60 -3.33
CA LEU A 32 1.16 -8.19 -2.75
C LEU A 32 0.18 -8.67 -3.84
N VAL A 33 -0.04 -7.86 -4.88
CA VAL A 33 -0.89 -8.26 -6.01
C VAL A 33 -0.25 -9.40 -6.80
N ALA A 34 1.06 -9.39 -7.04
CA ALA A 34 1.71 -10.50 -7.76
C ALA A 34 1.64 -11.82 -6.99
N LYS A 35 1.67 -11.78 -5.66
CA LYS A 35 1.70 -12.98 -4.81
C LYS A 35 0.32 -13.49 -4.41
N TYR A 36 -0.65 -12.59 -4.27
CA TYR A 36 -1.97 -12.88 -3.69
C TYR A 36 -3.13 -12.30 -4.50
N GLY A 37 -2.85 -11.58 -5.60
CA GLY A 37 -3.84 -10.94 -6.47
C GLY A 37 -4.59 -11.91 -7.36
N ASP A 38 -4.04 -13.11 -7.58
CA ASP A 38 -4.73 -14.26 -8.15
C ASP A 38 -5.67 -14.85 -7.09
N ALA A 39 -6.71 -14.08 -6.75
CA ALA A 39 -7.93 -14.66 -6.25
C ALA A 39 -8.65 -15.27 -7.46
N THR A 40 -8.74 -16.59 -7.45
CA THR A 40 -9.62 -17.39 -8.31
C THR A 40 -11.03 -16.81 -8.37
#